data_AF-A0A838I8F1-F1
#
_entry.id   AF-A0A838I8F1-F1
#
_cell.length_a   1.000
_cell.length_b   1.000
_cell.length_c   1.000
_cell.angle_alpha   90.00
_cell.angle_beta   90.00
_cell.angle_gamma   90.00
#
_symmetry.space_group_name_H-M   'P 1'
#
loop_
_entity.id
_entity.type
_entity.pdbx_description
1 polymer ?
#
loop_
_entity_poly.entity_id
_entity_poly.type
_entity_poly.pdbx_seq_one_letter_code
_entity_poly.pdbx_strand_id
1 'polypeptide(L)'
;MRLSVVVPATDSPATLEACLLAIAAASDPPDEVIVVDHPVRSGPAAARNAGARAASGSVLVFVDSDVLVHRDVFSRIRAAF
;
A
#
# COMPACT_ATOMS: atom_id res chain seq x y z
N MET A 1 -3.22 -15.73 5.57
CA MET A 1 -3.48 -14.38 6.11
C MET A 1 -3.66 -13.42 4.95
N ARG A 2 -4.64 -12.51 5.01
CA ARG A 2 -4.97 -11.61 3.90
C ARG A 2 -4.34 -10.23 4.14
N LEU A 3 -3.51 -9.75 3.21
CA LEU A 3 -2.82 -8.47 3.32
C LEU A 3 -3.52 -7.39 2.49
N SER A 4 -3.75 -6.23 3.10
CA SER A 4 -4.19 -5.02 2.39
C SER A 4 -3.05 -4.01 2.39
N VAL A 5 -2.55 -3.68 1.20
CA VAL A 5 -1.57 -2.60 1.05
C VAL A 5 -2.28 -1.28 0.81
N VAL A 6 -1.96 -0.27 1.60
CA VAL A 6 -2.47 1.09 1.46
C VAL A 6 -1.34 2.00 1.01
N VAL A 7 -1.52 2.66 -0.15
CA VAL A 7 -0.57 3.62 -0.71
C VAL A 7 -1.17 5.03 -0.67
N PRO A 8 -0.71 5.91 0.24
CA PRO A 8 -1.10 7.32 0.20
C PRO A 8 -0.39 8.00 -0.99
N ALA A 9 -1.18 8.45 -1.96
CA ALA A 9 -0.72 9.08 -3.18
C ALA A 9 -1.26 10.50 -3.32
N THR A 10 -1.27 11.25 -2.21
CA THR A 10 -1.72 12.65 -2.17
C THR A 10 -0.89 13.50 -3.13
N ASP A 11 -1.54 14.42 -3.84
CA ASP A 11 -0.91 15.35 -4.78
C ASP A 11 -0.28 14.68 -6.02
N SER A 12 -0.80 13.51 -6.43
CA SER A 12 -0.43 12.82 -7.67
C SER A 12 1.10 12.64 -7.87
N PRO A 13 1.78 11.91 -6.97
CA PRO A 13 3.23 11.78 -6.99
C PRO A 13 3.71 11.02 -8.23
N ALA A 14 4.72 11.57 -8.92
CA ALA A 14 5.28 10.96 -10.14
C ALA A 14 5.91 9.57 -9.90
N THR A 15 6.22 9.22 -8.65
CA THR A 15 6.80 7.94 -8.25
C THR A 15 5.76 6.83 -8.07
N LEU A 16 4.47 7.16 -8.06
CA LEU A 16 3.38 6.21 -7.77
C LEU A 16 3.44 4.98 -8.68
N GLU A 17 3.64 5.18 -9.98
CA GLU A 17 3.69 4.08 -10.94
C GLU A 17 4.80 3.09 -10.59
N ALA A 18 6.01 3.59 -10.28
CA ALA A 18 7.14 2.75 -9.90
C ALA A 18 6.87 1.98 -8.59
N CYS A 19 6.25 2.63 -7.59
CA CYS A 19 5.83 1.99 -6.35
C CYS A 19 4.83 0.84 -6.62
N LEU A 20 3.80 1.08 -7.43
CA LEU A 20 2.78 0.07 -7.76
C LEU A 20 3.38 -1.10 -8.56
N LEU A 21 4.29 -0.82 -9.49
CA LEU A 21 5.03 -1.86 -10.21
C LEU A 21 5.88 -2.70 -9.27
N ALA A 22 6.55 -2.11 -8.27
CA ALA A 22 7.32 -2.86 -7.28
C ALA A 22 6.43 -3.75 -6.40
N ILE A 23 5.26 -3.27 -5.99
CA ILE A 23 4.27 -4.06 -5.23
C ILE A 23 3.76 -5.24 -6.07
N ALA A 24 3.41 -4.99 -7.33
CA ALA A 24 2.90 -6.02 -8.25
C ALA A 24 3.97 -7.06 -8.61
N ALA A 25 5.24 -6.68 -8.66
CA ALA A 25 6.37 -7.55 -8.98
C ALA A 25 6.90 -8.38 -7.79
N ALA A 26 6.32 -8.23 -6.61
CA ALA A 26 6.67 -9.03 -5.44
C ALA A 26 6.36 -10.52 -5.68
N SER A 27 7.15 -11.40 -5.09
CA SER A 27 7.04 -12.86 -5.28
C SER A 27 5.77 -13.46 -4.69
N ASP A 28 5.14 -12.77 -3.74
CA ASP A 28 3.87 -13.14 -3.09
C ASP A 28 3.05 -11.86 -2.84
N PRO A 29 2.46 -11.27 -3.90
CA PRO A 29 1.86 -9.94 -3.83
C PRO A 29 0.73 -9.85 -2.79
N PRO A 30 0.35 -8.63 -2.36
CA PRO A 30 -0.76 -8.47 -1.43
C PRO A 30 -2.08 -8.87 -2.09
N ASP A 31 -3.06 -9.22 -1.27
CA ASP A 31 -4.39 -9.64 -1.75
C ASP A 31 -5.19 -8.47 -2.32
N GLU A 32 -4.87 -7.24 -1.90
CA GLU A 32 -5.41 -6.01 -2.46
C GLU A 32 -4.44 -4.82 -2.27
N VAL A 33 -4.52 -3.86 -3.19
CA VAL A 33 -3.79 -2.59 -3.14
C VAL A 33 -4.80 -1.45 -3.22
N ILE A 34 -4.75 -0.55 -2.25
CA ILE A 34 -5.66 0.59 -2.11
C ILE A 34 -4.84 1.85 -2.25
N VAL A 35 -4.99 2.53 -3.39
CA VAL A 35 -4.38 3.83 -3.65
C VAL A 35 -5.37 4.91 -3.23
N VAL A 36 -4.90 5.88 -2.46
CA VAL A 36 -5.71 7.04 -2.06
C VAL A 36 -5.02 8.31 -2.55
N ASP A 37 -5.52 8.88 -3.64
CA ASP A 37 -4.93 10.02 -4.36
C ASP A 37 -5.63 11.37 -4.07
N HIS A 38 -6.92 11.35 -3.70
CA HIS A 38 -7.71 12.56 -3.41
C HIS A 38 -8.48 12.46 -2.06
N PRO A 39 -7.82 12.34 -0.89
CA PRO A 39 -8.54 12.31 0.37
C PRO A 39 -9.20 13.66 0.68
N VAL A 40 -10.44 13.63 1.18
CA VAL A 40 -11.12 14.80 1.76
C VAL A 40 -10.31 15.25 2.99
N ARG A 41 -9.45 16.26 2.80
CA ARG A 41 -8.30 16.69 3.64
C ARG A 41 -6.99 16.04 3.17
N SER A 42 -6.19 16.81 2.44
CA SER A 42 -5.09 16.41 1.54
C SER A 42 -3.82 15.84 2.21
N GLY A 43 -3.88 15.39 3.45
CA GLY A 43 -2.70 14.91 4.17
C GLY A 43 -2.48 13.39 4.03
N PRO A 44 -1.22 12.91 4.07
CA PRO A 44 -0.92 11.48 4.03
C PRO A 44 -1.56 10.69 5.18
N ALA A 45 -1.75 11.31 6.35
CA ALA A 45 -2.48 10.69 7.47
C ALA A 45 -3.96 10.45 7.14
N ALA A 46 -4.62 11.39 6.46
CA ALA A 46 -6.01 11.23 6.05
C ALA A 46 -6.15 10.16 4.95
N ALA A 47 -5.20 10.11 4.01
CA ALA A 47 -5.12 9.07 3.00
C ALA A 47 -4.96 7.66 3.62
N ARG A 48 -4.00 7.49 4.55
CA ARG A 48 -3.80 6.22 5.27
C ARG A 48 -5.08 5.80 6.00
N ASN A 49 -5.73 6.71 6.70
CA ASN A 49 -6.99 6.42 7.41
C ASN A 49 -8.15 6.06 6.48
N ALA A 50 -8.24 6.70 5.30
CA ALA A 50 -9.24 6.36 4.30
C ALA A 50 -8.98 4.97 3.71
N GLY A 51 -7.73 4.66 3.35
CA GLY A 51 -7.35 3.35 2.85
C GLY A 51 -7.57 2.24 3.89
N ALA A 52 -7.23 2.49 5.15
CA ALA A 52 -7.48 1.54 6.24
C ALA A 52 -8.97 1.22 6.44
N ARG A 53 -9.88 2.18 6.23
CA ARG A 53 -11.33 1.95 6.28
C ARG A 53 -11.86 1.17 5.07
N ALA A 54 -11.20 1.28 3.92
CA ALA A 54 -11.57 0.56 2.70
C ALA A 54 -10.99 -0.87 2.65
N ALA A 55 -9.98 -1.15 3.47
CA ALA A 55 -9.29 -2.42 3.52
C ALA A 55 -10.15 -3.56 4.08
N SER A 56 -9.98 -4.74 3.51
CA SER A 56 -10.68 -5.98 3.86
C SER A 56 -9.74 -7.10 4.34
N GLY A 57 -8.43 -6.84 4.39
CA GLY A 57 -7.40 -7.76 4.88
C GLY A 57 -7.27 -7.76 6.40
N SER A 58 -6.78 -8.87 6.95
CA SER A 58 -6.56 -9.05 8.38
C SER A 58 -5.30 -8.32 8.88
N VAL A 59 -4.40 -7.94 7.96
CA VAL A 59 -3.21 -7.12 8.24
C VAL A 59 -3.15 -5.96 7.24
N LEU A 60 -2.94 -4.76 7.77
CA LEU A 60 -2.71 -3.55 7.00
C LEU A 60 -1.21 -3.30 6.82
N VAL A 61 -0.80 -2.98 5.60
CA VAL A 61 0.57 -2.63 5.25
C VAL A 61 0.55 -1.26 4.58
N PHE A 62 1.18 -0.26 5.20
CA PHE A 62 1.31 1.06 4.60
C PHE A 62 2.61 1.15 3.81
N VAL A 63 2.53 1.56 2.55
CA VAL A 63 3.69 1.76 1.68
C VAL A 63 3.58 3.17 1.11
N ASP A 64 4.57 4.02 1.38
CA ASP A 64 4.59 5.37 0.83
C ASP A 64 4.81 5.33 -0.70
N SER A 65 4.23 6.27 -1.44
CA SER A 65 4.19 6.26 -2.91
C SER A 65 5.55 6.50 -3.58
N ASP A 66 6.60 6.75 -2.81
CA ASP A 66 7.99 6.89 -3.22
C ASP A 66 8.88 5.71 -2.80
N VAL A 67 8.28 4.61 -2.31
CA VAL A 67 8.99 3.40 -1.87
C VAL A 67 8.97 2.31 -2.95
N LEU A 68 10.13 1.70 -3.18
CA LEU A 68 10.25 0.43 -3.91
C LEU A 68 10.42 -0.71 -2.90
N VAL A 69 9.43 -1.58 -2.82
CA VAL A 69 9.48 -2.72 -1.89
C VAL A 69 10.40 -3.84 -2.39
N HIS A 70 11.02 -4.56 -1.46
CA HIS A 70 11.78 -5.76 -1.80
C HIS A 70 10.85 -6.90 -2.23
N ARG A 71 11.31 -7.77 -3.14
CA ARG A 71 10.49 -8.83 -3.75
C ARG A 71 9.88 -9.81 -2.74
N ASP A 72 10.48 -9.97 -1.57
CA ASP A 72 10.04 -10.90 -0.52
C ASP A 72 9.27 -10.23 0.64
N VAL A 73 8.96 -8.91 0.56
CA VAL A 73 8.43 -8.18 1.71
C VAL A 73 7.14 -8.79 2.27
N PHE A 74 6.23 -9.20 1.39
CA PHE A 74 4.90 -9.67 1.78
C PHE A 74 4.93 -11.12 2.30
N SER A 75 5.78 -11.98 1.72
CA SER A 75 5.99 -13.33 2.27
C SER A 75 6.63 -13.27 3.66
N ARG A 76 7.55 -12.32 3.88
CA ARG A 76 8.13 -12.07 5.22
C ARG A 76 7.09 -11.57 6.22
N ILE A 77 6.18 -10.69 5.82
CA ILE A 77 5.07 -10.24 6.68
C ILE A 77 4.14 -11.41 7.01
N ARG A 78 3.76 -12.23 6.02
CA ARG A 78 2.93 -13.44 6.23
C ARG A 78 3.59 -14.50 7.11
N ALA A 79 4.92 -14.55 7.16
CA ALA A 79 5.64 -15.46 8.04
C ALA A 79 5.74 -14.94 9.49
N ALA A 80 5.56 -13.64 9.71
CA ALA A 80 5.73 -13.00 11.01
C ALA A 80 4.42 -12.83 11.81
N PHE A 81 3.26 -12.91 11.15
CA PHE A 81 1.92 -12.73 11.72
C PHE A 81 0.98 -13.82 11.20
#